data_AF-A0A1I4SI55-F1
#
_entry.id   AF-A0A1I4SI55-F1
#
_cell.length_a   1.000
_cell.length_b   1.000
_cell.length_c   1.000
_cell.angle_alpha   90.00
_cell.angle_beta   90.00
_cell.angle_gamma   90.00
#
_symmetry.space_group_name_H-M   'P 1'
#
loop_
_entity.id
_entity.type
_entity.pdbx_description
1 polymer ?
#
loop_
_entity_poly.entity_id
_entity_poly.type
_entity_poly.pdbx_seq_one_letter_code
_entity_poly.pdbx_strand_id
1 'polypeptide(L)'
;MKHITATAALVLSSILSAFAGPDCDSCKRPKSTVNEADYKIVSASVTHNKKWGQLEFEIIVQGQAGKSTSKPAGKMNGAPVDGYVFPTTLSPEDVGFSKTAGILALAITAHPDFDDTPLWDENGDGDYRNDKIVWHPHWVVLVEDKRVPGGLSVKEFDPADKSVVLPKTNPGMPMYMDSPGFQVVTEGKAIRIVVPDYRVRFRTSFKYDAVAAYMQVVTGEGGEHAKGDNMPMLGVYKVYSVLSKNLSLPYQVK
;
A
#
# COMPACT_ATOMS: atom_id res chain seq x y z
N MET A 1 -65.38 -34.33 12.73
CA MET A 1 -64.09 -34.30 13.45
C MET A 1 -63.27 -33.15 12.87
N LYS A 2 -63.01 -32.10 13.67
CA LYS A 2 -62.25 -30.92 13.23
C LYS A 2 -60.76 -31.21 13.40
N HIS A 3 -59.99 -31.22 12.32
CA HIS A 3 -58.53 -31.27 12.39
C HIS A 3 -57.99 -29.86 12.61
N ILE A 4 -57.37 -29.65 13.77
CA ILE A 4 -56.64 -28.42 14.12
C ILE A 4 -55.20 -28.63 13.68
N THR A 5 -54.75 -27.87 12.68
CA THR A 5 -53.36 -27.85 12.22
C THR A 5 -52.62 -26.78 13.03
N ALA A 6 -51.77 -27.19 13.97
CA ALA A 6 -50.90 -26.29 14.72
C ALA A 6 -49.63 -26.01 13.90
N THR A 7 -49.46 -24.77 13.46
CA THR A 7 -48.24 -24.30 12.79
C THR A 7 -47.22 -23.88 13.85
N ALA A 8 -46.16 -24.65 14.03
CA ALA A 8 -45.04 -24.29 14.90
C ALA A 8 -44.15 -23.25 14.18
N ALA A 9 -44.13 -22.02 14.67
CA ALA A 9 -43.19 -20.99 14.22
C ALA A 9 -41.84 -21.19 14.91
N LEU A 10 -40.82 -21.57 14.13
CA LEU A 10 -39.44 -21.70 14.58
C LEU A 10 -38.80 -20.30 14.62
N VAL A 11 -38.64 -19.73 15.81
CA VAL A 11 -37.91 -18.45 15.99
C VAL A 11 -36.41 -18.75 16.00
N LEU A 12 -35.74 -18.49 14.88
CA LEU A 12 -34.28 -18.56 14.77
C LEU A 12 -33.69 -17.30 15.44
N SER A 13 -33.25 -17.42 16.69
CA SER A 13 -32.42 -16.37 17.31
C SER A 13 -31.01 -16.44 16.71
N SER A 14 -30.66 -15.45 15.90
CA SER A 14 -29.30 -15.22 15.42
C SER A 14 -28.44 -14.68 16.56
N ILE A 15 -27.64 -15.55 17.16
CA ILE A 15 -26.57 -15.16 18.08
C ILE A 15 -25.49 -14.49 17.25
N LEU A 16 -25.39 -13.17 17.38
CA LEU A 16 -24.30 -12.39 16.80
C LEU A 16 -23.04 -12.64 17.65
N SER A 17 -22.28 -13.67 17.31
CA SER A 17 -20.95 -13.87 17.90
C SER A 17 -20.03 -12.76 17.42
N ALA A 18 -19.75 -11.79 18.29
CA ALA A 18 -18.65 -10.86 18.10
C ALA A 18 -17.35 -11.68 18.16
N PHE A 19 -16.73 -11.90 17.00
CA PHE A 19 -15.38 -12.43 16.95
C PHE A 19 -14.44 -11.36 17.53
N ALA A 20 -14.01 -11.56 18.77
CA ALA A 20 -12.83 -10.89 19.28
C ALA A 20 -11.64 -11.38 18.44
N GLY A 21 -11.04 -10.48 17.65
CA GLY A 21 -9.77 -10.75 17.01
C GLY A 21 -8.70 -11.07 18.06
N PRO A 22 -7.68 -11.87 17.73
CA PRO A 22 -6.61 -12.19 18.66
C PRO A 22 -5.96 -10.90 19.19
N ASP A 23 -5.76 -10.83 20.50
CA ASP A 23 -5.04 -9.74 21.16
C ASP A 23 -3.59 -9.75 20.69
N CYS A 24 -3.31 -8.93 19.68
CA CYS A 24 -1.99 -8.71 19.15
C CYS A 24 -1.70 -7.20 19.26
N ASP A 25 -0.77 -6.85 20.14
CA ASP A 25 -0.44 -5.44 20.39
C ASP A 25 0.21 -4.78 19.16
N SER A 26 0.94 -5.54 18.33
CA SER A 26 1.43 -5.09 17.02
C SER A 26 0.34 -5.06 15.93
N CYS A 27 -0.90 -5.42 16.24
CA CYS A 27 -2.04 -5.36 15.33
C CYS A 27 -2.96 -4.18 15.66
N LYS A 28 -2.76 -3.53 16.81
CA LYS A 28 -3.50 -2.33 17.21
C LYS A 28 -2.86 -1.13 16.54
N ARG A 29 -3.64 -0.40 15.73
CA ARG A 29 -3.21 0.86 15.14
C ARG A 29 -2.90 1.87 16.27
N PRO A 30 -1.71 2.49 16.30
CA PRO A 30 -1.42 3.58 17.23
C PRO A 30 -2.42 4.73 17.09
N LYS A 31 -2.70 5.47 18.16
CA LYS A 31 -3.56 6.65 18.08
C LYS A 31 -2.98 7.64 17.06
N SER A 32 -3.71 7.83 15.97
CA SER A 32 -3.34 8.69 14.85
C SER A 32 -3.25 10.14 15.30
N THR A 33 -2.11 10.78 15.04
CA THR A 33 -1.94 12.24 15.16
C THR A 33 -1.92 12.94 13.80
N VAL A 34 -2.16 12.21 12.71
CA VAL A 34 -2.13 12.78 11.36
C VAL A 34 -3.36 13.66 11.09
N ASN A 35 -3.15 14.72 10.31
CA ASN A 35 -4.25 15.52 9.79
C ASN A 35 -4.88 14.82 8.58
N GLU A 36 -6.08 14.26 8.71
CA GLU A 36 -6.74 13.52 7.62
C GLU A 36 -7.02 14.38 6.38
N ALA A 37 -7.05 15.72 6.50
CA ALA A 37 -7.15 16.60 5.33
C ALA A 37 -5.93 16.45 4.40
N ASP A 38 -4.75 16.13 4.95
CA ASP A 38 -3.51 15.90 4.19
C ASP A 38 -3.57 14.59 3.39
N TYR A 39 -4.51 13.70 3.68
CA TYR A 39 -4.75 12.45 2.96
C TYR A 39 -6.05 12.46 2.16
N LYS A 40 -6.86 13.51 2.25
CA LYS A 40 -8.12 13.60 1.51
C LYS A 40 -7.84 14.02 0.08
N ILE A 41 -7.81 13.05 -0.83
CA ILE A 41 -7.54 13.28 -2.25
C ILE A 41 -8.71 14.04 -2.89
N VAL A 42 -8.38 15.09 -3.65
CA VAL A 42 -9.35 15.90 -4.42
C VAL A 42 -9.22 15.70 -5.92
N SER A 43 -8.02 15.36 -6.41
CA SER A 43 -7.78 14.99 -7.80
C SER A 43 -6.48 14.18 -7.94
N ALA A 44 -6.39 13.40 -9.02
CA ALA A 44 -5.15 12.74 -9.41
C ALA A 44 -5.02 12.67 -10.94
N SER A 45 -3.79 12.74 -11.43
CA SER A 45 -3.45 12.66 -12.86
C SER A 45 -2.24 11.75 -13.08
N VAL A 46 -2.24 11.09 -14.24
CA VAL A 46 -1.04 10.50 -14.83
C VAL A 46 -0.93 11.02 -16.25
N THR A 47 0.17 11.70 -16.56
CA THR A 47 0.42 12.30 -17.88
C THR A 47 1.65 11.68 -18.51
N HIS A 48 1.55 11.27 -19.78
CA HIS A 48 2.70 10.78 -20.54
C HIS A 48 3.44 11.94 -21.18
N ASN A 49 4.57 12.31 -20.61
CA ASN A 49 5.47 13.30 -21.18
C ASN A 49 6.38 12.65 -22.24
N LYS A 50 5.85 12.58 -23.47
CA LYS A 50 6.55 12.01 -24.64
C LYS A 50 7.89 12.67 -24.95
N LYS A 51 8.06 13.95 -24.60
CA LYS A 51 9.30 14.68 -24.87
C LYS A 51 10.46 14.15 -24.04
N TRP A 52 10.19 13.75 -22.80
CA TRP A 52 11.19 13.26 -21.86
C TRP A 52 11.15 11.73 -21.66
N GLY A 53 10.17 11.05 -22.24
CA GLY A 53 10.03 9.59 -22.15
C GLY A 53 9.71 9.15 -20.72
N GLN A 54 8.74 9.81 -20.09
CA GLN A 54 8.36 9.56 -18.71
C GLN A 54 6.86 9.73 -18.46
N LEU A 55 6.37 9.05 -17.43
CA LEU A 55 5.05 9.23 -16.84
C LEU A 55 5.15 10.14 -15.62
N GLU A 56 4.29 11.15 -15.56
CA GLU A 56 4.20 12.12 -14.48
C GLU A 56 2.93 11.85 -13.70
N PHE A 57 3.08 11.37 -12.47
CA PHE A 57 1.99 11.07 -11.56
C PHE A 57 1.82 12.23 -10.57
N GLU A 58 0.59 12.65 -10.32
CA GLU A 58 0.26 13.69 -9.36
C GLU A 58 -0.99 13.34 -8.57
N ILE A 59 -0.92 13.53 -7.25
CA ILE A 59 -2.07 13.56 -6.35
C ILE A 59 -2.17 14.95 -5.73
N ILE A 60 -3.37 15.52 -5.76
CA ILE A 60 -3.72 16.74 -5.03
C ILE A 60 -4.64 16.38 -3.87
N VAL A 61 -4.34 16.91 -2.69
CA VAL A 61 -5.12 16.70 -1.45
C VAL A 61 -5.82 17.98 -0.99
N GLN A 62 -6.75 17.86 -0.05
CA GLN A 62 -7.44 19.02 0.54
C GLN A 62 -6.49 19.87 1.39
N GLY A 63 -5.66 19.21 2.21
CA GLY A 63 -4.66 19.75 3.13
C GLY A 63 -3.29 19.95 2.48
N GLN A 64 -2.22 19.57 3.17
CA GLN A 64 -0.84 19.64 2.68
C GLN A 64 -0.28 18.24 2.40
N ALA A 65 0.09 17.97 1.15
CA ALA A 65 0.57 16.64 0.75
C ALA A 65 1.93 16.34 1.40
N GLY A 66 2.05 15.15 1.97
CA GLY A 66 3.27 14.65 2.59
C GLY A 66 3.69 15.33 3.90
N LYS A 67 2.90 16.27 4.43
CA LYS A 67 3.21 16.97 5.68
C LYS A 67 2.99 16.11 6.92
N SER A 68 1.86 15.41 6.96
CA SER A 68 1.54 14.52 8.06
C SER A 68 2.21 13.17 7.82
N THR A 69 2.83 12.63 8.86
CA THR A 69 3.33 11.25 8.91
C THR A 69 3.08 10.67 10.30
N SER A 70 2.98 9.35 10.35
CA SER A 70 2.75 8.59 11.57
C SER A 70 3.96 8.65 12.49
N LYS A 71 3.70 8.59 13.79
CA LYS A 71 4.77 8.54 14.79
C LYS A 71 5.47 7.18 14.73
N PRO A 72 6.81 7.14 14.92
CA PRO A 72 7.54 5.88 14.95
C PRO A 72 7.00 4.92 16.03
N ALA A 73 6.95 3.64 15.69
CA ALA A 73 6.74 2.53 16.62
C ALA A 73 8.01 2.20 17.42
N GLY A 74 9.19 2.62 16.92
CA GLY A 74 10.51 2.36 17.50
C GLY A 74 11.10 1.00 17.12
N LYS A 75 10.43 0.25 16.23
CA LYS A 75 10.85 -1.07 15.74
C LYS A 75 10.09 -1.40 14.45
N MET A 76 10.65 -2.29 13.63
CA MET A 76 10.03 -2.73 12.37
C MET A 76 8.69 -3.45 12.58
N ASN A 77 8.56 -4.31 13.60
CA ASN A 77 7.28 -4.97 13.88
C ASN A 77 6.26 -3.96 14.45
N GLY A 78 5.21 -3.69 13.69
CA GLY A 78 4.22 -2.65 13.98
C GLY A 78 4.58 -1.28 13.41
N ALA A 79 5.64 -1.19 12.59
CA ALA A 79 6.04 0.06 11.96
C ALA A 79 4.91 0.62 11.07
N PRO A 80 4.54 1.90 11.23
CA PRO A 80 3.54 2.53 10.41
C PRO A 80 4.11 2.91 9.05
N VAL A 81 3.29 2.78 8.02
CA VAL A 81 3.59 3.21 6.66
C VAL A 81 2.43 4.06 6.16
N ASP A 82 2.69 5.34 5.91
CA ASP A 82 1.72 6.23 5.28
C ASP A 82 1.91 6.21 3.77
N GLY A 83 0.82 6.17 2.99
CA GLY A 83 0.91 5.99 1.54
C GLY A 83 -0.08 6.83 0.74
N TYR A 84 0.41 7.41 -0.34
CA TYR A 84 -0.37 7.83 -1.51
C TYR A 84 -0.14 6.82 -2.63
N VAL A 85 -1.19 6.14 -3.06
CA VAL A 85 -1.08 4.94 -3.89
C VAL A 85 -1.85 5.14 -5.19
N PHE A 86 -1.25 4.75 -6.30
CA PHE A 86 -1.86 4.62 -7.62
C PHE A 86 -2.01 3.14 -7.98
N PRO A 87 -3.15 2.51 -7.65
CA PRO A 87 -3.54 1.23 -8.24
C PRO A 87 -3.67 1.39 -9.75
N THR A 88 -3.16 0.42 -10.51
CA THR A 88 -3.13 0.47 -11.97
C THR A 88 -3.66 -0.82 -12.60
N THR A 89 -3.93 -0.77 -13.90
CA THR A 89 -4.16 -1.96 -14.73
C THR A 89 -2.90 -2.48 -15.41
N LEU A 90 -1.71 -2.01 -15.02
CA LEU A 90 -0.45 -2.57 -15.49
C LEU A 90 -0.29 -4.01 -14.96
N SER A 91 0.46 -4.82 -15.68
CA SER A 91 0.82 -6.16 -15.21
C SER A 91 2.06 -6.08 -14.32
N PRO A 92 2.20 -6.95 -13.29
CA PRO A 92 3.43 -7.01 -12.49
C PRO A 92 4.72 -7.14 -13.33
N GLU A 93 4.63 -7.84 -14.46
CA GLU A 93 5.74 -8.01 -15.41
C GLU A 93 6.22 -6.69 -16.04
N ASP A 94 5.36 -5.68 -16.12
CA ASP A 94 5.70 -4.39 -16.73
C ASP A 94 6.74 -3.62 -15.90
N VAL A 95 6.86 -3.90 -14.59
CA VAL A 95 7.83 -3.27 -13.69
C VAL A 95 8.98 -4.19 -13.28
N GLY A 96 9.01 -5.42 -13.81
CA GLY A 96 10.08 -6.38 -13.59
C GLY A 96 9.81 -7.46 -12.55
N PHE A 97 8.58 -7.56 -12.03
CA PHE A 97 8.18 -8.73 -11.24
C PHE A 97 7.95 -9.96 -12.13
N SER A 98 8.07 -11.17 -11.56
CA SER A 98 7.53 -12.38 -12.17
C SER A 98 6.01 -12.29 -12.31
N LYS A 99 5.46 -12.99 -13.31
CA LYS A 99 4.02 -13.08 -13.53
C LYS A 99 3.29 -13.54 -12.27
N THR A 100 2.31 -12.76 -11.84
CA THR A 100 1.54 -13.06 -10.63
C THR A 100 0.18 -12.37 -10.68
N ALA A 101 -0.82 -12.92 -9.99
CA ALA A 101 -2.13 -12.27 -9.85
C ALA A 101 -2.10 -11.21 -8.76
N GLY A 102 -2.83 -10.11 -8.96
CA GLY A 102 -2.99 -9.00 -8.03
C GLY A 102 -3.11 -7.66 -8.76
N ILE A 103 -3.27 -6.58 -8.01
CA ILE A 103 -3.31 -5.22 -8.53
C ILE A 103 -1.91 -4.63 -8.41
N LEU A 104 -1.27 -4.28 -9.53
CA LEU A 104 0.00 -3.56 -9.50
C LEU A 104 -0.27 -2.10 -9.13
N ALA A 105 0.41 -1.62 -8.10
CA ALA A 105 0.26 -0.26 -7.61
C ALA A 105 1.61 0.44 -7.44
N LEU A 106 1.66 1.73 -7.80
CA LEU A 106 2.76 2.63 -7.42
C LEU A 106 2.37 3.27 -6.09
N ALA A 107 3.09 2.94 -5.02
CA ALA A 107 2.92 3.55 -3.71
C ALA A 107 4.01 4.61 -3.50
N ILE A 108 3.63 5.80 -3.06
CA ILE A 108 4.53 6.83 -2.56
C ILE A 108 4.35 6.80 -1.05
N THR A 109 5.38 6.36 -0.33
CA THR A 109 5.32 6.03 1.09
C THR A 109 6.27 6.87 1.90
N ALA A 110 5.93 7.04 3.17
CA ALA A 110 6.85 7.50 4.20
C ALA A 110 6.67 6.59 5.42
N HIS A 111 7.77 6.12 5.97
CA HIS A 111 7.81 5.31 7.18
C HIS A 111 9.05 5.69 8.01
N PRO A 112 8.97 5.65 9.35
CA PRO A 112 10.04 6.17 10.20
C PRO A 112 10.93 5.10 10.86
N ASP A 113 10.63 3.81 10.69
CA ASP A 113 11.11 2.72 11.58
C ASP A 113 11.99 1.67 10.90
N PHE A 114 12.15 1.72 9.58
CA PHE A 114 13.03 0.80 8.84
C PHE A 114 13.59 1.49 7.60
N ASP A 115 14.59 0.86 6.99
CA ASP A 115 15.16 1.27 5.70
C ASP A 115 14.74 0.21 4.67
N ASP A 116 14.00 0.65 3.65
CA ASP A 116 13.61 -0.19 2.53
C ASP A 116 14.07 0.35 1.17
N THR A 117 15.03 1.28 1.20
CA THR A 117 15.67 1.92 0.05
C THR A 117 17.20 1.95 0.15
N PRO A 118 17.91 0.90 0.59
CA PRO A 118 19.33 0.96 0.99
C PRO A 118 20.34 1.24 -0.14
N LEU A 119 19.85 1.35 -1.39
CA LEU A 119 20.65 1.74 -2.55
C LEU A 119 20.68 3.25 -2.78
N TRP A 120 19.79 4.00 -2.13
CA TRP A 120 19.64 5.44 -2.31
C TRP A 120 19.92 6.16 -0.98
N ASP A 121 20.33 7.41 -1.11
CA ASP A 121 20.48 8.33 0.01
C ASP A 121 19.37 9.35 -0.15
N GLU A 122 18.20 9.02 0.39
CA GLU A 122 16.92 9.71 0.15
C GLU A 122 16.99 11.16 0.58
N ASN A 123 17.84 11.46 1.56
CA ASN A 123 17.93 12.75 2.20
C ASN A 123 19.24 13.51 1.91
N GLY A 124 20.21 12.87 1.25
CA GLY A 124 21.45 13.48 0.80
C GLY A 124 22.49 13.71 1.90
N ASP A 125 22.43 12.97 3.01
CA ASP A 125 23.37 13.13 4.14
C ASP A 125 24.59 12.20 4.07
N GLY A 126 24.63 11.29 3.09
CA GLY A 126 25.69 10.31 2.88
C GLY A 126 25.56 9.02 3.68
N ASP A 127 24.49 8.81 4.45
CA ASP A 127 24.23 7.56 5.19
C ASP A 127 23.07 6.77 4.59
N TYR A 128 23.40 5.90 3.63
CA TYR A 128 22.53 4.94 2.92
C TYR A 128 21.85 3.86 3.80
N ARG A 129 21.90 4.02 5.13
CA ARG A 129 21.30 3.08 6.09
C ARG A 129 20.13 3.72 6.84
N ASN A 130 19.70 4.90 6.39
CA ASN A 130 18.59 5.62 6.97
C ASN A 130 17.76 6.32 5.88
N ASP A 131 16.45 6.05 5.87
CA ASP A 131 15.53 6.75 4.97
C ASP A 131 15.13 8.13 5.53
N LYS A 132 15.31 8.33 6.85
CA LYS A 132 14.58 9.34 7.65
C LYS A 132 13.07 9.26 7.36
N ILE A 133 12.34 10.36 7.55
CA ILE A 133 10.94 10.48 7.11
C ILE A 133 10.94 11.23 5.77
N VAL A 134 11.45 10.57 4.72
CA VAL A 134 11.38 11.05 3.34
C VAL A 134 10.33 10.25 2.59
N TRP A 135 9.58 10.91 1.72
CA TRP A 135 8.65 10.22 0.84
C TRP A 135 9.41 9.59 -0.32
N HIS A 136 9.29 8.28 -0.50
CA HIS A 136 9.92 7.53 -1.58
C HIS A 136 8.91 6.58 -2.23
N PRO A 137 9.21 5.98 -3.40
CA PRO A 137 8.27 5.13 -4.10
C PRO A 137 8.56 3.64 -4.00
N HIS A 138 7.48 2.86 -4.08
CA HIS A 138 7.54 1.44 -4.36
C HIS A 138 6.57 1.01 -5.45
N TRP A 139 6.96 0.00 -6.21
CA TRP A 139 5.96 -0.84 -6.88
C TRP A 139 5.59 -1.99 -5.96
N VAL A 140 4.30 -2.26 -5.81
CA VAL A 140 3.81 -3.39 -5.02
C VAL A 140 2.69 -4.13 -5.75
N VAL A 141 2.55 -5.43 -5.46
CA VAL A 141 1.38 -6.19 -5.90
C VAL A 141 0.41 -6.34 -4.73
N LEU A 142 -0.78 -5.75 -4.84
CA LEU A 142 -1.83 -5.83 -3.83
C LEU A 142 -2.75 -7.02 -4.07
N VAL A 143 -3.14 -7.70 -3.00
CA VAL A 143 -4.13 -8.79 -2.99
C VAL A 143 -5.18 -8.55 -1.92
N GLU A 144 -6.37 -9.11 -2.11
CA GLU A 144 -7.42 -9.11 -1.08
C GLU A 144 -6.94 -9.86 0.16
N ASP A 145 -7.15 -9.25 1.33
CA ASP A 145 -6.72 -9.81 2.60
C ASP A 145 -7.68 -9.46 3.73
N LYS A 146 -8.40 -10.48 4.21
CA LYS A 146 -9.41 -10.34 5.27
C LYS A 146 -8.80 -10.24 6.68
N ARG A 147 -7.49 -10.45 6.81
CA ARG A 147 -6.77 -10.33 8.09
C ARG A 147 -6.70 -8.88 8.56
N VAL A 148 -6.77 -7.92 7.64
CA VAL A 148 -6.67 -6.49 7.92
C VAL A 148 -7.96 -5.74 7.58
N PRO A 149 -8.33 -4.70 8.36
CA PRO A 149 -9.59 -3.99 8.17
C PRO A 149 -9.68 -3.21 6.87
N GLY A 150 -8.55 -2.84 6.24
CA GLY A 150 -8.53 -2.21 4.93
C GLY A 150 -8.71 -3.18 3.76
N GLY A 151 -8.75 -4.50 4.02
CA GLY A 151 -9.10 -5.53 3.02
C GLY A 151 -8.02 -5.83 1.97
N LEU A 152 -6.84 -5.20 2.05
CA LEU A 152 -5.75 -5.38 1.10
C LEU A 152 -4.41 -5.52 1.83
N SER A 153 -3.50 -6.30 1.25
CA SER A 153 -2.10 -6.41 1.68
C SER A 153 -1.17 -6.55 0.49
N VAL A 154 0.12 -6.34 0.70
CA VAL A 154 1.14 -6.65 -0.30
C VAL A 154 1.33 -8.15 -0.37
N LYS A 155 1.35 -8.68 -1.59
CA LYS A 155 1.44 -10.11 -1.85
C LYS A 155 2.76 -10.69 -1.35
N GLU A 156 2.67 -11.53 -0.33
CA GLU A 156 3.79 -12.30 0.21
C GLU A 156 4.13 -13.48 -0.71
N PHE A 157 5.35 -13.97 -0.64
CA PHE A 157 5.77 -15.20 -1.31
C PHE A 157 6.65 -16.06 -0.40
N ASP A 158 6.87 -17.32 -0.79
CA ASP A 158 7.78 -18.20 -0.07
C ASP A 158 9.24 -17.85 -0.41
N PRO A 159 10.12 -17.47 0.54
CA PRO A 159 11.53 -17.19 0.24
C PRO A 159 12.28 -18.33 -0.46
N ALA A 160 11.80 -19.58 -0.33
CA ALA A 160 12.36 -20.73 -1.01
C ALA A 160 11.90 -20.86 -2.48
N ASP A 161 10.84 -20.15 -2.91
CA ASP A 161 10.32 -20.18 -4.27
C ASP A 161 11.25 -19.43 -5.23
N LYS A 162 12.01 -20.19 -6.03
CA LYS A 162 12.95 -19.66 -7.02
C LYS A 162 12.30 -19.19 -8.31
N SER A 163 10.99 -19.37 -8.47
CA SER A 163 10.25 -18.84 -9.63
C SER A 163 9.90 -17.35 -9.49
N VAL A 164 9.94 -16.82 -8.27
CA VAL A 164 9.70 -15.40 -8.00
C VAL A 164 10.91 -14.59 -8.47
N VAL A 165 10.62 -13.63 -9.34
CA VAL A 165 11.60 -12.65 -9.83
C VAL A 165 11.17 -11.29 -9.34
N LEU A 166 12.08 -10.57 -8.68
CA LEU A 166 11.88 -9.20 -8.22
C LEU A 166 12.93 -8.30 -8.88
N PRO A 167 12.66 -6.99 -9.01
CA PRO A 167 13.67 -6.02 -9.39
C PRO A 167 14.88 -6.04 -8.44
N LYS A 168 16.05 -5.64 -8.97
CA LYS A 168 17.30 -5.57 -8.18
C LYS A 168 17.25 -4.55 -7.04
N THR A 169 16.30 -3.65 -7.10
CA THR A 169 15.99 -2.61 -6.12
C THR A 169 15.02 -3.08 -5.04
N ASN A 170 14.71 -4.37 -4.96
CA ASN A 170 13.99 -4.96 -3.83
C ASN A 170 14.87 -4.96 -2.55
N PRO A 171 14.33 -4.61 -1.37
CA PRO A 171 15.09 -4.52 -0.12
C PRO A 171 15.21 -5.84 0.67
N GLY A 172 14.84 -6.98 0.08
CA GLY A 172 15.00 -8.31 0.69
C GLY A 172 13.81 -8.81 1.50
N MET A 173 12.69 -8.08 1.54
CA MET A 173 11.46 -8.53 2.19
C MET A 173 10.73 -9.58 1.30
N PRO A 174 10.21 -10.69 1.86
CA PRO A 174 9.56 -11.75 1.08
C PRO A 174 8.13 -11.41 0.64
N MET A 175 7.99 -10.29 -0.05
CA MET A 175 6.78 -9.80 -0.69
C MET A 175 7.09 -9.13 -2.04
N TYR A 176 6.09 -9.06 -2.91
CA TYR A 176 6.22 -8.40 -4.22
C TYR A 176 6.33 -6.88 -4.04
N MET A 177 7.57 -6.42 -3.86
CA MET A 177 7.94 -5.02 -3.69
C MET A 177 9.20 -4.66 -4.48
N ASP A 178 9.22 -3.47 -5.05
CA ASP A 178 10.39 -2.82 -5.67
C ASP A 178 10.56 -1.45 -5.02
N SER A 179 11.79 -1.02 -4.72
CA SER A 179 12.10 0.30 -4.13
C SER A 179 12.96 1.15 -5.08
N PRO A 180 12.39 1.65 -6.20
CA PRO A 180 13.13 2.46 -7.14
C PRO A 180 13.46 3.85 -6.59
N GLY A 181 14.63 4.38 -6.92
CA GLY A 181 15.05 5.76 -6.59
C GLY A 181 14.41 6.84 -7.47
N PHE A 182 13.10 6.76 -7.69
CA PHE A 182 12.39 7.80 -8.44
C PHE A 182 12.15 9.02 -7.56
N GLN A 183 12.28 10.19 -8.16
CA GLN A 183 12.16 11.44 -7.45
C GLN A 183 10.71 11.71 -7.05
N VAL A 184 10.50 11.95 -5.76
CA VAL A 184 9.22 12.34 -5.17
C VAL A 184 9.32 13.80 -4.73
N VAL A 185 8.34 14.61 -5.12
CA VAL A 185 8.29 16.03 -4.77
C VAL A 185 6.95 16.35 -4.11
N THR A 186 7.00 16.99 -2.96
CA THR A 186 5.83 17.55 -2.28
C THR A 186 5.85 19.08 -2.37
N GLU A 187 4.73 19.68 -2.74
CA GLU A 187 4.59 21.13 -2.84
C GLU A 187 3.16 21.54 -2.51
N GLY A 188 2.97 22.18 -1.36
CA GLY A 188 1.66 22.61 -0.89
C GLY A 188 0.69 21.43 -0.81
N LYS A 189 -0.26 21.36 -1.76
CA LYS A 189 -1.30 20.32 -1.81
C LYS A 189 -0.93 19.13 -2.69
N ALA A 190 0.20 19.17 -3.37
CA ALA A 190 0.57 18.20 -4.39
C ALA A 190 1.69 17.27 -3.92
N ILE A 191 1.57 15.99 -4.25
CA ILE A 191 2.69 15.04 -4.26
C ILE A 191 2.83 14.47 -5.67
N ARG A 192 4.07 14.44 -6.15
CA ARG A 192 4.40 14.11 -7.54
C ARG A 192 5.52 13.10 -7.60
N ILE A 193 5.48 12.28 -8.64
CA ILE A 193 6.55 11.34 -8.98
C ILE A 193 6.68 11.21 -10.48
N VAL A 194 7.92 11.05 -10.93
CA VAL A 194 8.27 10.80 -12.32
C VAL A 194 8.76 9.37 -12.48
N VAL A 195 8.14 8.61 -13.40
CA VAL A 195 8.52 7.25 -13.73
C VAL A 195 9.00 7.20 -15.18
N PRO A 196 10.26 6.88 -15.47
CA PRO A 196 10.73 6.73 -16.84
C PRO A 196 9.99 5.61 -17.60
N ASP A 197 9.68 5.80 -18.87
CA ASP A 197 8.89 4.86 -19.68
C ASP A 197 9.49 3.44 -19.68
N TYR A 198 10.82 3.35 -19.72
CA TYR A 198 11.52 2.05 -19.72
C TYR A 198 11.34 1.27 -18.40
N ARG A 199 11.00 1.95 -17.30
CA ARG A 199 10.73 1.32 -16.00
C ARG A 199 9.35 0.67 -15.93
N VAL A 200 8.47 0.96 -16.87
CA VAL A 200 7.18 0.29 -17.09
C VAL A 200 7.14 -0.45 -18.43
N ARG A 201 8.31 -0.85 -18.98
CA ARG A 201 8.44 -1.51 -20.29
C ARG A 201 7.69 -0.78 -21.41
N PHE A 202 7.71 0.55 -21.39
CA PHE A 202 7.03 1.42 -22.34
C PHE A 202 5.49 1.25 -22.39
N ARG A 203 4.88 0.67 -21.36
CA ARG A 203 3.42 0.62 -21.19
C ARG A 203 2.91 1.94 -20.63
N THR A 204 2.62 2.87 -21.53
CA THR A 204 2.18 4.24 -21.17
C THR A 204 0.68 4.46 -21.32
N SER A 205 -0.09 3.42 -21.65
CA SER A 205 -1.55 3.45 -21.69
C SER A 205 -2.12 2.41 -20.74
N PHE A 206 -2.64 2.87 -19.61
CA PHE A 206 -3.29 2.05 -18.60
C PHE A 206 -4.35 2.88 -17.86
N LYS A 207 -5.19 2.19 -17.09
CA LYS A 207 -6.12 2.85 -16.17
C LYS A 207 -5.56 2.86 -14.76
N TYR A 208 -6.00 3.82 -13.96
CA TYR A 208 -5.55 3.99 -12.59
C TYR A 208 -6.65 4.53 -11.68
N ASP A 209 -6.38 4.49 -10.39
CA ASP A 209 -7.08 5.21 -9.33
C ASP A 209 -6.08 5.95 -8.44
N ALA A 210 -6.58 6.65 -7.43
CA ALA A 210 -5.74 7.22 -6.38
C ALA A 210 -6.32 6.93 -5.00
N VAL A 211 -5.47 6.46 -4.10
CA VAL A 211 -5.83 6.05 -2.75
C VAL A 211 -4.86 6.69 -1.76
N ALA A 212 -5.36 7.12 -0.62
CA ALA A 212 -4.53 7.48 0.51
C ALA A 212 -4.83 6.52 1.67
N ALA A 213 -3.79 5.92 2.24
CA ALA A 213 -3.96 4.87 3.22
C ALA A 213 -2.88 4.89 4.30
N TYR A 214 -3.25 4.35 5.45
CA TYR A 214 -2.35 3.93 6.51
C TYR A 214 -2.19 2.41 6.44
N MET A 215 -0.94 1.98 6.38
CA MET A 215 -0.49 0.61 6.34
C MET A 215 0.42 0.34 7.53
N GLN A 216 0.68 -0.93 7.80
CA GLN A 216 1.53 -1.33 8.92
C GLN A 216 2.29 -2.59 8.57
N VAL A 217 3.57 -2.60 8.93
CA VAL A 217 4.45 -3.76 8.80
C VAL A 217 4.27 -4.68 10.00
N VAL A 218 4.16 -5.99 9.77
CA VAL A 218 4.11 -7.01 10.82
C VAL A 218 5.17 -8.06 10.51
N THR A 219 6.20 -8.15 11.36
CA THR A 219 7.33 -9.08 11.20
C THR A 219 7.35 -10.18 12.27
N GLY A 220 6.39 -10.19 13.19
CA GLY A 220 6.44 -11.06 14.37
C GLY A 220 7.43 -10.55 15.44
N GLU A 221 7.48 -11.20 16.59
CA GLU A 221 8.30 -10.74 17.73
C GLU A 221 9.81 -10.81 17.50
N GLY A 222 10.27 -11.70 16.61
CA GLY A 222 11.70 -11.92 16.31
C GLY A 222 12.29 -11.03 15.24
N GLY A 223 11.49 -10.16 14.59
CA GLY A 223 11.95 -9.35 13.45
C GLY A 223 12.10 -10.12 12.13
N GLU A 224 12.11 -11.45 12.18
CA GLU A 224 12.05 -12.32 11.00
C GLU A 224 10.59 -12.59 10.62
N HIS A 225 10.21 -12.22 9.39
CA HIS A 225 8.88 -12.54 8.86
C HIS A 225 8.65 -14.06 8.82
N ALA A 226 7.98 -14.60 9.83
CA ALA A 226 7.42 -15.93 9.78
C ALA A 226 6.12 -15.89 8.96
N LYS A 227 6.14 -16.49 7.77
CA LYS A 227 4.94 -16.73 6.96
C LYS A 227 3.95 -17.57 7.80
N GLY A 228 2.89 -16.95 8.30
CA GLY A 228 1.88 -17.66 9.10
C GLY A 228 1.31 -16.91 10.30
N ASP A 229 1.78 -15.69 10.59
CA ASP A 229 1.10 -14.86 11.58
C ASP A 229 -0.32 -14.50 11.12
N ASN A 230 -1.21 -14.23 12.09
CA ASN A 230 -2.60 -13.83 11.84
C ASN A 230 -2.75 -12.54 11.01
N MET A 231 -1.64 -11.89 10.62
CA MET A 231 -1.58 -10.65 9.86
C MET A 231 -0.64 -10.78 8.65
N PRO A 232 -0.87 -10.00 7.57
CA PRO A 232 0.09 -9.85 6.49
C PRO A 232 1.34 -9.10 6.95
N MET A 233 2.46 -9.39 6.29
CA MET A 233 3.71 -8.62 6.44
C MET A 233 3.54 -7.12 6.21
N LEU A 234 2.78 -6.69 5.20
CA LEU A 234 2.41 -5.29 4.99
C LEU A 234 0.94 -5.21 4.59
N GLY A 235 0.11 -4.72 5.50
CA GLY A 235 -1.35 -4.66 5.33
C GLY A 235 -1.89 -3.24 5.36
N VAL A 236 -3.05 -3.04 4.73
CA VAL A 236 -3.81 -1.78 4.79
C VAL A 236 -4.72 -1.80 6.02
N TYR A 237 -4.52 -0.86 6.94
CA TYR A 237 -5.27 -0.78 8.21
C TYR A 237 -6.30 0.35 8.23
N LYS A 238 -6.07 1.42 7.45
CA LYS A 238 -7.10 2.45 7.23
C LYS A 238 -6.96 3.02 5.83
N VAL A 239 -8.10 3.16 5.15
CA VAL A 239 -8.20 3.94 3.92
C VAL A 239 -8.72 5.33 4.30
N TYR A 240 -7.94 6.37 4.03
CA TYR A 240 -8.33 7.76 4.26
C TYR A 240 -9.19 8.30 3.12
N SER A 241 -8.83 7.95 1.89
CA SER A 241 -9.50 8.45 0.69
C SER A 241 -9.31 7.49 -0.47
N VAL A 242 -10.36 7.34 -1.28
CA VAL A 242 -10.32 6.71 -2.60
C VAL A 242 -10.94 7.70 -3.56
N LEU A 243 -10.21 8.12 -4.59
CA LEU A 243 -10.67 9.18 -5.49
C LEU A 243 -11.95 8.77 -6.23
N SER A 244 -12.01 7.55 -6.77
CA SER A 244 -13.23 6.99 -7.37
C SER A 244 -14.32 6.57 -6.37
N LYS A 245 -14.03 6.61 -5.06
CA LYS A 245 -14.83 6.11 -3.94
C LYS A 245 -14.97 4.58 -3.85
N ASN A 246 -14.82 3.85 -4.95
CA ASN A 246 -15.06 2.40 -5.00
C ASN A 246 -13.89 1.59 -5.60
N LEU A 247 -12.75 2.23 -5.84
CA LEU A 247 -11.55 1.60 -6.39
C LEU A 247 -11.79 0.96 -7.77
N SER A 248 -12.65 1.56 -8.60
CA SER A 248 -12.99 1.03 -9.93
C SER A 248 -11.94 1.30 -11.02
N LEU A 249 -10.86 2.02 -10.68
CA LEU A 249 -9.81 2.48 -11.61
C LEU A 249 -10.39 3.17 -12.85
N PRO A 250 -11.21 4.23 -12.70
CA PRO A 250 -11.91 4.84 -13.82
C PRO A 250 -11.04 5.81 -14.63
N TYR A 251 -9.88 6.21 -14.12
CA TYR A 251 -9.03 7.22 -14.74
C TYR A 251 -8.05 6.57 -15.73
N GLN A 252 -7.59 7.34 -16.71
CA GLN A 252 -6.70 6.88 -17.77
C GLN A 252 -5.55 7.86 -17.96
N VAL A 253 -4.37 7.34 -18.31
CA VAL A 253 -3.20 8.15 -18.65
C VAL A 253 -3.54 9.11 -19.79
N LYS A 254 -3.11 10.37 -19.66
CA LYS A 254 -3.31 11.44 -20.64
C LYS A 254 -2.07 11.69 -21.49
#